data_AF-A0A932PDZ7-F1
#
_entry.id   AF-A0A932PDZ7-F1
#
_cell.length_a   1.000
_cell.length_b   1.000
_cell.length_c   1.000
_cell.angle_alpha   90.00
_cell.angle_beta   90.00
_cell.angle_gamma   90.00
#
_symmetry.space_group_name_H-M   'P 1'
#
loop_
_entity.id
_entity.type
_entity.pdbx_description
1 polymer ?
#
loop_
_entity_poly.entity_id
_entity_poly.type
_entity_poly.pdbx_seq_one_letter_code
_entity_poly.pdbx_strand_id
1 'polypeptide(L)'
;MRTFPCFYVIVLLLASLVACSKPETPAPEPSAASQETGLERIPEPDSTKFPRMQDLAQWKNPQLVVREDGIGLVDVENHEIHILKMEQVEAELVSLPETAWPYGRAVLLSQAAPSDNSDQAKAKLRENRGLLVGTLKSLQVQIREAPGTEILPPKQ
;
A
#
# COMPACT_ATOMS: atom_id res chain seq x y z
N MET A 1 59.79 -18.21 34.74
CA MET A 1 59.74 -19.68 35.02
C MET A 1 59.84 -19.92 36.51
N ARG A 2 58.74 -20.33 37.17
CA ARG A 2 58.66 -21.32 38.27
C ARG A 2 57.24 -21.32 38.90
N THR A 3 56.47 -22.27 38.41
CA THR A 3 55.38 -23.11 38.97
C THR A 3 54.84 -22.87 40.41
N PHE A 4 53.48 -22.75 40.48
CA PHE A 4 52.42 -23.30 41.37
C PHE A 4 52.81 -24.26 42.53
N PRO A 5 51.98 -24.55 43.59
CA PRO A 5 50.49 -24.46 43.72
C PRO A 5 49.97 -24.13 45.17
N CYS A 6 48.69 -24.42 45.42
CA CYS A 6 48.16 -24.92 46.71
C CYS A 6 47.56 -23.91 47.71
N PHE A 7 46.54 -23.15 47.31
CA PHE A 7 45.45 -22.78 48.24
C PHE A 7 44.11 -22.85 47.50
N TYR A 8 43.88 -24.00 46.89
CA TYR A 8 42.52 -24.56 46.88
C TYR A 8 42.19 -24.89 48.34
N VAL A 9 40.90 -24.81 48.70
CA VAL A 9 40.34 -25.01 50.04
C VAL A 9 40.33 -23.72 50.87
N ILE A 10 39.13 -23.40 51.38
CA ILE A 10 38.76 -22.25 52.25
C ILE A 10 38.53 -20.98 51.39
N VAL A 11 37.34 -20.58 50.93
CA VAL A 11 36.04 -20.50 51.61
C VAL A 11 34.92 -20.56 50.56
N LEU A 12 34.18 -21.67 50.53
CA LEU A 12 32.76 -21.65 50.20
C LEU A 12 32.06 -20.88 51.33
N LEU A 13 31.43 -19.73 51.04
CA LEU A 13 30.18 -19.24 51.67
C LEU A 13 29.96 -17.74 51.42
N LEU A 14 28.76 -17.42 50.89
CA LEU A 14 28.02 -16.14 50.94
C LEU A 14 28.52 -15.07 49.92
N ALA A 15 27.72 -14.50 49.01
CA ALA A 15 26.29 -14.24 49.06
C ALA A 15 25.66 -14.25 47.64
N SER A 16 24.54 -14.94 47.56
CA SER A 16 23.58 -15.01 46.48
C SER A 16 22.66 -13.79 46.47
N LEU A 17 22.83 -12.86 45.53
CA LEU A 17 21.78 -11.92 45.07
C LEU A 17 22.13 -11.40 43.66
N VAL A 18 22.00 -12.24 42.63
CA VAL A 18 21.79 -11.73 41.26
C VAL A 18 20.33 -11.93 40.95
N ALA A 19 19.62 -10.81 41.02
CA ALA A 19 18.20 -10.68 40.74
C ALA A 19 17.86 -11.30 39.38
N CYS A 20 16.75 -12.04 39.34
CA CYS A 20 16.11 -12.47 38.11
C CYS A 20 15.70 -11.23 37.32
N SER A 21 16.47 -10.87 36.30
CA SER A 21 15.98 -9.98 35.24
C SER A 21 14.84 -10.71 34.52
N LYS A 22 13.62 -10.31 34.85
CA LYS A 22 12.38 -10.66 34.15
C LYS A 22 12.62 -10.60 32.64
N PRO A 23 12.24 -11.61 31.85
CA PRO A 23 12.20 -11.44 30.40
C PRO A 23 11.17 -10.36 30.09
N GLU A 24 11.64 -9.30 29.43
CA GLU A 24 10.81 -8.23 28.91
C GLU A 24 9.82 -8.86 27.94
N THR A 25 8.56 -8.96 28.37
CA THR A 25 7.44 -9.28 27.49
C THR A 25 7.48 -8.27 26.35
N PRO A 26 7.50 -8.69 25.08
CA PRO A 26 7.35 -7.75 23.98
C PRO A 26 6.09 -6.94 24.24
N ALA A 27 6.25 -5.62 24.35
CA ALA A 27 5.12 -4.72 24.39
C ALA A 27 4.18 -5.10 23.22
N PRO A 28 2.86 -5.17 23.43
CA PRO A 28 1.95 -5.28 22.31
C PRO A 28 2.32 -4.15 21.36
N GLU A 29 2.73 -4.49 20.13
CA GLU A 29 2.81 -3.50 19.07
C GLU A 29 1.48 -2.74 19.10
N PRO A 30 1.49 -1.40 19.05
CA PRO A 30 0.25 -0.67 18.91
C PRO A 30 -0.37 -1.18 17.62
N SER A 31 -1.37 -2.06 17.77
CA SER A 31 -2.28 -2.45 16.72
C SER A 31 -2.75 -1.12 16.16
N ALA A 32 -2.26 -0.79 14.97
CA ALA A 32 -2.65 0.42 14.28
C ALA A 32 -4.18 0.36 14.27
N ALA A 33 -4.80 1.19 15.10
CA ALA A 33 -6.24 1.33 15.11
C ALA A 33 -6.58 1.71 13.67
N SER A 34 -7.06 0.71 12.92
CA SER A 34 -7.44 0.90 11.53
C SER A 34 -8.60 1.87 11.60
N GLN A 35 -8.34 3.11 11.23
CA GLN A 35 -9.39 4.10 11.11
C GLN A 35 -10.38 3.49 10.12
N GLU A 36 -11.65 3.35 10.49
CA GLU A 36 -12.66 2.86 9.57
C GLU A 36 -12.82 3.89 8.45
N THR A 37 -12.29 3.55 7.28
CA THR A 37 -12.31 4.38 6.07
C THR A 37 -13.60 4.21 5.28
N GLY A 38 -14.41 3.20 5.61
CA GLY A 38 -15.63 2.80 4.93
C GLY A 38 -15.41 1.76 3.83
N LEU A 39 -14.16 1.52 3.42
CA LEU A 39 -13.82 0.48 2.46
C LEU A 39 -13.79 -0.92 3.08
N GLU A 40 -13.81 -1.05 4.41
CA GLU A 40 -13.76 -2.34 5.13
C GLU A 40 -14.95 -3.25 4.79
N ARG A 41 -16.07 -2.67 4.32
CA ARG A 41 -17.23 -3.42 3.81
C ARG A 41 -16.91 -4.23 2.54
N ILE A 42 -15.93 -3.79 1.76
CA ILE A 42 -15.50 -4.45 0.55
C ILE A 42 -14.57 -5.62 0.93
N PRO A 43 -14.81 -6.85 0.44
CA PRO A 43 -13.98 -7.99 0.76
C PRO A 43 -12.51 -7.78 0.42
N GLU A 44 -11.65 -8.54 1.10
CA GLU A 44 -10.24 -8.63 0.73
C GLU A 44 -10.09 -8.97 -0.77
N PRO A 45 -9.03 -8.47 -1.42
CA PRO A 45 -8.74 -8.80 -2.80
C PRO A 45 -8.65 -10.31 -3.05
N ASP A 46 -9.34 -10.77 -4.08
CA ASP A 46 -9.23 -12.15 -4.54
C ASP A 46 -8.44 -12.19 -5.85
N SER A 47 -7.12 -12.41 -5.71
CA SER A 47 -6.21 -12.49 -6.85
C SER A 47 -6.54 -13.57 -7.88
N THR A 48 -7.34 -14.59 -7.51
CA THR A 48 -7.78 -15.62 -8.46
C THR A 48 -8.78 -15.08 -9.49
N LYS A 49 -9.45 -13.95 -9.19
CA LYS A 49 -10.37 -13.26 -10.08
C LYS A 49 -9.69 -12.24 -11.00
N PHE A 50 -8.41 -11.93 -10.76
CA PHE A 50 -7.72 -10.91 -11.55
C PHE A 50 -7.45 -11.43 -12.97
N PRO A 51 -7.70 -10.61 -14.01
CA PRO A 51 -7.28 -10.96 -15.35
C PRO A 51 -5.75 -11.09 -15.44
N ARG A 52 -5.32 -11.87 -16.43
CA ARG A 52 -3.91 -11.97 -16.79
C ARG A 52 -3.44 -10.62 -17.32
N MET A 53 -2.13 -10.39 -17.27
CA MET A 53 -1.54 -9.11 -17.68
C MET A 53 -1.88 -8.72 -19.14
N GLN A 54 -1.96 -9.72 -20.02
CA GLN A 54 -2.33 -9.57 -21.43
C GLN A 54 -3.82 -9.25 -21.66
N ASP A 55 -4.68 -9.47 -20.65
CA ASP A 55 -6.14 -9.34 -20.74
C ASP A 55 -6.67 -8.21 -19.83
N LEU A 56 -5.81 -7.24 -19.47
CA LEU A 56 -6.19 -6.15 -18.55
C LEU A 56 -7.30 -5.24 -19.08
N ALA A 57 -7.58 -5.28 -20.39
CA ALA A 57 -8.77 -4.64 -20.96
C ALA A 57 -10.09 -5.18 -20.36
N GLN A 58 -10.06 -6.37 -19.75
CA GLN A 58 -11.21 -6.97 -19.06
C GLN A 58 -11.27 -6.62 -17.56
N TRP A 59 -10.41 -5.72 -17.08
CA TRP A 59 -10.43 -5.27 -15.69
C TRP A 59 -11.78 -4.61 -15.35
N LYS A 60 -12.39 -5.02 -14.24
CA LYS A 60 -13.73 -4.56 -13.82
C LYS A 60 -13.77 -3.77 -12.51
N ASN A 61 -12.70 -3.84 -11.73
CA ASN A 61 -12.57 -3.02 -10.52
C ASN A 61 -12.27 -1.56 -10.90
N PRO A 62 -12.29 -0.61 -9.95
CA PRO A 62 -11.98 0.77 -10.25
C PRO A 62 -10.57 0.91 -10.83
N GLN A 63 -10.41 1.83 -11.79
CA GLN A 63 -9.15 2.13 -12.44
C GLN A 63 -8.77 3.59 -12.18
N LEU A 64 -7.54 3.79 -11.73
CA LEU A 64 -6.96 5.09 -11.42
C LEU A 64 -5.81 5.40 -12.38
N VAL A 65 -5.79 6.62 -12.89
CA VAL A 65 -4.75 7.13 -13.79
C VAL A 65 -4.03 8.28 -13.11
N VAL A 66 -2.74 8.13 -12.85
CA VAL A 66 -1.92 9.23 -12.34
C VAL A 66 -1.67 10.23 -13.45
N ARG A 67 -1.97 11.50 -13.19
CA ARG A 67 -1.78 12.62 -14.13
C ARG A 67 -1.07 13.78 -13.43
N GLU A 68 -0.67 14.78 -14.20
CA GLU A 68 -0.03 15.98 -13.65
C GLU A 68 -1.02 16.92 -12.95
N ASP A 69 -2.27 16.91 -13.41
CA ASP A 69 -3.38 17.74 -12.92
C ASP A 69 -4.18 17.08 -11.78
N GLY A 70 -3.87 15.83 -11.43
CA GLY A 70 -4.55 15.09 -10.37
C GLY A 70 -4.57 13.59 -10.62
N ILE A 71 -5.61 12.94 -10.09
CA ILE A 71 -5.86 11.50 -10.26
C ILE A 71 -7.13 11.31 -11.08
N GLY A 72 -7.02 10.64 -12.23
CA GLY A 72 -8.19 10.27 -13.02
C GLY A 72 -8.84 9.02 -12.47
N LEU A 73 -10.13 9.05 -12.18
CA LEU A 73 -10.97 7.86 -11.99
C LEU A 73 -11.66 7.55 -13.32
N VAL A 74 -11.47 6.33 -13.83
CA VAL A 74 -12.05 5.91 -15.11
C VAL A 74 -13.50 5.45 -14.90
N ASP A 75 -14.42 6.10 -15.59
CA ASP A 75 -15.80 5.65 -15.76
C ASP A 75 -15.89 4.83 -17.05
N VAL A 76 -15.96 3.51 -16.90
CA VAL A 76 -16.01 2.57 -18.02
C VAL A 76 -17.39 2.61 -18.72
N GLU A 77 -18.45 2.94 -18.00
CA GLU A 77 -19.81 2.97 -18.57
C GLU A 77 -19.97 4.16 -19.50
N ASN A 78 -19.52 5.33 -19.06
CA ASN A 78 -19.62 6.58 -19.82
C ASN A 78 -18.39 6.88 -20.69
N HIS A 79 -17.33 6.07 -20.60
CA HIS A 79 -16.05 6.29 -21.28
C HIS A 79 -15.40 7.64 -20.91
N GLU A 80 -15.56 8.06 -19.66
CA GLU A 80 -15.05 9.32 -19.14
C GLU A 80 -13.94 9.10 -18.11
N ILE A 81 -13.16 10.17 -17.85
CA ILE A 81 -12.19 10.20 -16.76
C ILE A 81 -12.51 11.40 -15.88
N HIS A 82 -12.91 11.14 -14.64
CA HIS A 82 -13.13 12.18 -13.65
C HIS A 82 -11.81 12.55 -13.00
N ILE A 83 -11.38 13.81 -13.15
CA ILE A 83 -10.14 14.29 -12.54
C ILE A 83 -10.41 14.69 -11.10
N LEU A 84 -9.83 13.93 -10.19
CA LEU A 84 -9.93 14.12 -8.75
C LEU A 84 -8.67 14.82 -8.24
N LYS A 85 -8.84 15.68 -7.23
CA LYS A 85 -7.74 16.08 -6.35
C LYS A 85 -7.36 14.90 -5.44
N MET A 86 -6.14 14.91 -4.92
CA MET A 86 -5.65 13.82 -4.06
C MET A 86 -6.56 13.56 -2.85
N GLU A 87 -7.10 14.62 -2.26
CA GLU A 87 -7.97 14.56 -1.07
C GLU A 87 -9.36 14.00 -1.38
N GLN A 88 -9.76 13.97 -2.66
CA GLN A 88 -11.06 13.47 -3.08
C GLN A 88 -11.03 11.97 -3.40
N VAL A 89 -9.84 11.39 -3.61
CA VAL A 89 -9.69 9.98 -4.03
C VAL A 89 -10.32 9.03 -3.02
N GLU A 90 -10.07 9.22 -1.73
CA GLU A 90 -10.63 8.37 -0.68
C GLU A 90 -12.14 8.43 -0.66
N ALA A 91 -12.71 9.64 -0.57
CA ALA A 91 -14.16 9.84 -0.52
C ALA A 91 -14.85 9.25 -1.76
N GLU A 92 -14.24 9.37 -2.94
CA GLU A 92 -14.78 8.82 -4.17
C GLU A 92 -14.73 7.29 -4.19
N LEU A 93 -13.61 6.67 -3.80
CA LEU A 93 -13.54 5.21 -3.71
C LEU A 93 -14.54 4.64 -2.69
N VAL A 94 -14.75 5.34 -1.58
CA VAL A 94 -15.71 4.98 -0.54
C VAL A 94 -17.15 5.16 -0.99
N SER A 95 -17.44 6.08 -1.91
CA SER A 95 -18.80 6.32 -2.41
C SER A 95 -19.24 5.27 -3.44
N LEU A 96 -18.29 4.55 -4.06
CA LEU A 96 -18.59 3.53 -5.07
C LEU A 96 -19.45 2.39 -4.49
N PRO A 97 -20.43 1.88 -5.28
CA PRO A 97 -21.23 0.73 -4.87
C PRO A 97 -20.35 -0.53 -4.78
N GLU A 98 -20.75 -1.51 -3.97
CA GLU A 98 -20.02 -2.78 -3.84
C GLU A 98 -19.88 -3.53 -5.17
N THR A 99 -20.82 -3.33 -6.10
CA THR A 99 -20.79 -3.89 -7.46
C THR A 99 -19.62 -3.38 -8.30
N ALA A 100 -19.01 -2.25 -7.94
CA ALA A 100 -17.78 -1.74 -8.56
C ALA A 100 -16.53 -2.54 -8.15
N TRP A 101 -16.63 -3.45 -7.16
CA TRP A 101 -15.50 -4.20 -6.59
C TRP A 101 -15.62 -5.72 -6.77
N PRO A 102 -15.89 -6.25 -7.99
CA PRO A 102 -16.08 -7.69 -8.20
C PRO A 102 -14.86 -8.55 -7.80
N TYR A 103 -13.67 -7.96 -7.72
CA TYR A 103 -12.42 -8.63 -7.34
C TYR A 103 -11.98 -8.36 -5.89
N GLY A 104 -12.84 -7.73 -5.06
CA GLY A 104 -12.46 -7.25 -3.72
C GLY A 104 -11.75 -5.90 -3.77
N ARG A 105 -11.14 -5.45 -2.66
CA ARG A 105 -10.47 -4.12 -2.52
C ARG A 105 -9.17 -3.98 -3.31
N ALA A 106 -9.27 -4.04 -4.64
CA ALA A 106 -8.14 -3.85 -5.53
C ALA A 106 -8.44 -2.78 -6.58
N VAL A 107 -7.43 -2.04 -7.02
CA VAL A 107 -7.56 -1.09 -8.13
C VAL A 107 -6.49 -1.34 -9.18
N LEU A 108 -6.81 -1.00 -10.42
CA LEU A 108 -5.81 -0.92 -11.48
C LEU A 108 -5.22 0.48 -11.48
N LEU A 109 -3.90 0.57 -11.38
CA LEU A 109 -3.15 1.82 -11.41
C LEU A 109 -2.40 1.93 -12.74
N SER A 110 -2.62 3.03 -13.45
CA SER A 110 -1.82 3.42 -14.59
C SER A 110 -1.30 4.85 -14.43
N GLN A 111 -0.40 5.27 -15.31
CA GLN A 111 0.14 6.62 -15.33
C GLN A 111 0.03 7.18 -16.74
N ALA A 112 -0.41 8.43 -16.86
CA ALA A 112 -0.40 9.17 -18.11
C ALA A 112 1.02 9.48 -18.56
N ALA A 113 1.19 9.65 -19.88
CA ALA A 113 2.41 10.24 -20.40
C ALA A 113 2.54 11.69 -19.87
N PRO A 114 3.76 12.16 -19.56
CA PRO A 114 4.00 13.57 -19.29
C PRO A 114 3.45 14.46 -20.42
N SER A 115 2.90 15.63 -20.10
CA SER A 115 2.41 16.58 -21.09
C SER A 115 3.53 17.14 -21.96
N ASP A 116 4.75 17.18 -21.41
CA ASP A 116 5.97 17.52 -22.12
C ASP A 116 7.18 16.77 -21.54
N ASN A 117 8.36 16.93 -22.16
CA ASN A 117 9.57 16.26 -21.71
C ASN A 117 10.26 16.94 -20.51
N SER A 118 9.65 17.96 -19.90
CA SER A 118 10.26 18.71 -18.80
C SER A 118 10.45 17.85 -17.54
N ASP A 119 11.45 18.20 -16.76
CA ASP A 119 11.67 17.57 -15.46
C ASP A 119 10.55 17.90 -14.46
N GLN A 120 9.89 19.05 -14.64
CA GLN A 120 8.76 19.45 -13.80
C GLN A 120 7.54 18.56 -14.02
N ALA A 121 7.15 18.30 -15.27
CA ALA A 121 6.06 17.40 -15.63
C ALA A 121 6.28 15.99 -15.05
N LYS A 122 7.49 15.44 -15.24
CA LYS A 122 7.89 14.15 -14.69
C LYS A 122 7.91 14.13 -13.15
N ALA A 123 8.36 15.23 -12.52
CA ALA A 123 8.38 15.35 -11.06
C ALA A 123 6.97 15.34 -10.48
N LYS A 124 6.02 16.08 -11.08
CA LYS A 124 4.62 16.08 -10.66
C LYS A 124 3.96 14.71 -10.77
N LEU A 125 4.18 13.99 -11.86
CA LEU A 125 3.68 12.62 -11.99
C LEU A 125 4.22 11.69 -10.90
N ARG A 126 5.52 11.79 -10.60
CA ARG A 126 6.15 10.99 -9.55
C ARG A 126 5.60 11.34 -8.16
N GLU A 127 5.39 12.63 -7.89
CA GLU A 127 4.78 13.11 -6.64
C GLU A 127 3.35 12.59 -6.47
N ASN A 128 2.49 12.83 -7.46
CA ASN A 128 1.10 12.38 -7.44
C ASN A 128 1.00 10.86 -7.31
N ARG A 129 1.87 10.11 -8.00
CA ARG A 129 1.95 8.65 -7.87
C ARG A 129 2.34 8.24 -6.45
N GLY A 130 3.36 8.87 -5.88
CA GLY A 130 3.85 8.55 -4.53
C GLY A 130 2.78 8.76 -3.48
N LEU A 131 2.09 9.90 -3.55
CA LEU A 131 0.96 10.22 -2.66
C LEU A 131 -0.18 9.22 -2.84
N LEU A 132 -0.61 8.96 -4.07
CA LEU A 132 -1.70 8.02 -4.34
C LEU A 132 -1.39 6.60 -3.84
N VAL A 133 -0.18 6.10 -4.09
CA VAL A 133 0.24 4.78 -3.61
C VAL A 133 0.27 4.73 -2.08
N GLY A 134 0.69 5.82 -1.43
CA GLY A 134 0.65 5.95 0.03
C GLY A 134 -0.78 5.86 0.56
N THR A 135 -1.70 6.66 -0.02
CA THR A 135 -3.12 6.66 0.33
C THR A 135 -3.76 5.29 0.12
N LEU A 136 -3.58 4.66 -1.04
CA LEU A 136 -4.17 3.33 -1.31
C LEU A 136 -3.66 2.27 -0.33
N LYS A 137 -2.40 2.34 0.09
CA LYS A 137 -1.85 1.45 1.12
C LYS A 137 -2.46 1.70 2.49
N SER A 138 -2.65 2.95 2.91
CA SER A 138 -3.31 3.24 4.19
C SER A 138 -4.77 2.80 4.20
N LEU A 139 -5.43 2.86 3.05
CA LEU A 139 -6.79 2.34 2.82
C LEU A 139 -6.86 0.81 2.67
N GLN A 140 -5.73 0.10 2.78
CA GLN A 140 -5.65 -1.36 2.60
C GLN A 140 -6.23 -1.82 1.25
N VAL A 141 -6.00 -1.03 0.20
CA VAL A 141 -6.38 -1.31 -1.19
C VAL A 141 -5.18 -1.91 -1.92
N GLN A 142 -5.36 -3.09 -2.51
CA GLN A 142 -4.33 -3.70 -3.33
C GLN A 142 -4.19 -3.00 -4.68
N ILE A 143 -2.94 -2.72 -5.05
CA ILE A 143 -2.62 -2.07 -6.33
C ILE A 143 -2.21 -3.14 -7.33
N ARG A 144 -2.90 -3.19 -8.47
CA ARG A 144 -2.45 -3.88 -9.67
C ARG A 144 -1.90 -2.82 -10.63
N GLU A 145 -0.63 -2.95 -11.03
CA GLU A 145 -0.03 -2.04 -12.01
C GLU A 145 -0.45 -2.45 -13.43
N ALA A 146 -0.84 -1.47 -14.22
CA ALA A 146 -0.94 -1.60 -15.67
C ALA A 146 0.45 -1.69 -16.30
N PRO A 147 0.66 -2.47 -17.38
CA PRO A 147 1.83 -2.34 -18.22
C PRO A 147 1.91 -0.91 -18.75
N GLY A 148 3.13 -0.37 -18.80
CA GLY A 148 3.36 1.04 -19.13
C GLY A 148 2.85 1.40 -20.52
N THR A 149 2.10 2.50 -20.59
CA THR A 149 1.44 3.08 -21.78
C THR A 149 0.33 2.17 -22.34
N GLU A 150 -0.89 2.70 -22.46
CA GLU A 150 -2.00 2.10 -23.22
C GLU A 150 -2.95 1.16 -22.44
N ILE A 151 -3.70 1.72 -21.48
CA ILE A 151 -5.05 1.23 -21.14
C ILE A 151 -6.05 2.38 -21.11
N LEU A 152 -5.84 3.40 -21.95
CA LEU A 152 -6.88 4.38 -22.22
C LEU A 152 -7.46 4.05 -23.60
N PRO A 153 -8.79 3.98 -23.78
CA PRO A 153 -9.34 3.92 -25.11
C PRO A 153 -8.80 5.11 -25.93
N PRO A 154 -8.46 4.90 -27.22
CA PRO A 154 -8.06 6.00 -28.08
C PRO A 154 -9.17 7.06 -28.08
N LYS A 155 -8.79 8.34 -27.94
CA LYS A 155 -9.72 9.44 -28.24
C LYS A 155 -10.22 9.23 -29.67
N GLN A 156 -11.53 9.09 -29.82
CA GLN A 156 -12.20 9.21 -31.13
C GLN A 156 -12.11 10.66 -31.62
#